data_AF-A0A923FFA9-F1
#
_entry.id   AF-A0A923FFA9-F1
#
_cell.length_a   1.000
_cell.length_b   1.000
_cell.length_c   1.000
_cell.angle_alpha   90.00
_cell.angle_beta   90.00
_cell.angle_gamma   90.00
#
_symmetry.space_group_name_H-M   'P 1'
#
loop_
_entity.id
_entity.type
_entity.pdbx_description
1 polymer ?
#
loop_
_entity_poly.entity_id
_entity_poly.type
_entity_poly.pdbx_seq_one_letter_code
_entity_poly.pdbx_strand_id
1 'polypeptide(L)'
;MSVVEKFELSDGVTIVACKGCNSNVDVIGKRFYPVSGDKVRQPLTIVCERKMLNQQSNLDQKAFEIRDVVDLTQEEARSGGWQLVVE
;
A
#
# COMPACT_ATOMS: atom_id res chain seq x y z
N MET A 1 -5.85 4.43 -4.72
CA MET A 1 -6.11 3.68 -3.47
C MET A 1 -5.34 4.35 -2.35
N SER A 2 -5.94 4.58 -1.18
CA SER A 2 -5.29 5.36 -0.12
C SER A 2 -4.52 4.45 0.81
N VAL A 3 -3.26 4.78 1.09
CA VAL A 3 -2.44 4.05 2.07
C VAL A 3 -2.88 4.45 3.47
N VAL A 4 -3.04 3.47 4.36
CA VAL A 4 -3.48 3.70 5.75
C VAL A 4 -2.58 3.08 6.80
N GLU A 5 -1.71 2.16 6.39
CA GLU A 5 -0.74 1.53 7.29
C GLU A 5 0.43 0.95 6.48
N LYS A 6 1.60 0.91 7.11
CA LYS A 6 2.80 0.28 6.57
C LYS A 6 3.42 -0.61 7.63
N PHE A 7 3.87 -1.79 7.22
CA PHE A 7 4.64 -2.72 8.05
C PHE A 7 5.90 -3.12 7.29
N GLU A 8 7.04 -3.02 7.95
CA GLU A 8 8.30 -3.57 7.45
C GLU A 8 8.55 -4.92 8.13
N LEU A 9 8.81 -5.95 7.31
CA LEU A 9 9.17 -7.28 7.77
C LEU A 9 10.70 -7.43 7.73
N SER A 10 11.24 -8.36 8.53
CA SER A 10 12.68 -8.53 8.73
C SER A 10 13.44 -9.03 7.50
N ASP A 11 12.74 -9.46 6.44
CA ASP A 11 13.29 -9.94 5.17
C ASP A 11 13.31 -8.87 4.07
N GLY A 12 13.06 -7.61 4.42
CA GLY A 12 13.00 -6.49 3.47
C GLY A 12 11.67 -6.41 2.72
N VAL A 13 10.68 -7.21 3.10
CA VAL A 13 9.32 -7.09 2.59
C VAL A 13 8.60 -5.95 3.28
N THR A 14 7.92 -5.10 2.51
CA THR A 14 6.99 -4.11 3.04
C THR A 14 5.56 -4.54 2.75
N ILE A 15 4.71 -4.54 3.78
CA ILE A 15 3.26 -4.68 3.62
C ILE A 15 2.62 -3.30 3.74
N VAL A 16 1.83 -2.91 2.76
CA VAL A 16 1.01 -1.68 2.82
C VAL A 16 -0.46 -2.05 2.90
N ALA A 17 -1.18 -1.50 3.87
CA ALA A 17 -2.63 -1.58 3.90
C ALA A 17 -3.22 -0.38 3.18
N CYS A 18 -4.20 -0.64 2.31
CA CYS A 18 -4.85 0.38 1.50
C CYS A 18 -6.38 0.31 1.64
N LYS A 19 -7.02 1.47 1.67
CA LYS A 19 -8.47 1.66 1.55
C LYS A 19 -8.89 2.02 0.13
N GLY A 20 -10.16 1.76 -0.17
CA GLY A 20 -10.75 2.11 -1.47
C GLY A 20 -10.26 1.23 -2.62
N CYS A 21 -9.81 0.02 -2.31
CA CYS A 21 -9.48 -0.98 -3.32
C CYS A 21 -10.76 -1.69 -3.76
N ASN A 22 -11.25 -1.35 -4.96
CA ASN A 22 -12.35 -2.10 -5.56
C ASN A 22 -11.97 -3.58 -5.71
N SER A 23 -12.88 -4.48 -5.37
CA SER A 23 -12.64 -5.94 -5.31
C SER A 23 -12.15 -6.54 -6.64
N ASN A 24 -12.44 -5.90 -7.77
CA ASN A 24 -12.13 -6.39 -9.12
C ASN A 24 -10.89 -5.73 -9.76
N VAL A 25 -10.13 -4.92 -9.03
CA VAL A 25 -8.94 -4.27 -9.61
C VAL A 25 -7.77 -5.25 -9.58
N ASP A 26 -7.36 -5.67 -10.77
CA ASP A 26 -6.08 -6.35 -10.95
C ASP A 26 -4.94 -5.37 -10.67
N VAL A 27 -4.25 -5.56 -9.55
CA VAL A 27 -3.13 -4.72 -9.10
C VAL A 27 -1.80 -5.49 -9.07
N ILE A 28 -1.83 -6.81 -9.21
CA ILE A 28 -0.66 -7.66 -9.04
C ILE A 28 0.27 -7.50 -10.25
N GLY A 29 1.57 -7.32 -9.99
CA GLY A 29 2.58 -7.05 -10.99
C GLY A 29 2.55 -5.64 -11.56
N LYS A 30 1.59 -4.80 -11.14
CA LYS A 30 1.50 -3.40 -11.58
C LYS A 30 2.32 -2.50 -10.67
N ARG A 31 2.77 -1.39 -11.27
CA ARG A 31 3.57 -0.36 -10.62
C ARG A 31 2.69 0.85 -10.29
N PHE A 32 2.97 1.44 -9.14
CA PHE A 32 2.20 2.55 -8.60
C PHE A 32 3.12 3.60 -7.99
N TYR A 33 2.84 4.86 -8.25
CA TYR A 33 3.44 5.98 -7.55
C TYR A 33 2.70 6.27 -6.24
N PRO A 34 3.41 6.36 -5.10
CA PRO A 34 2.90 7.01 -3.90
C PRO A 34 2.85 8.53 -4.13
N VAL A 35 1.67 9.12 -3.93
CA VAL A 35 1.40 10.54 -4.17
C VAL A 35 0.72 11.15 -2.94
N SER A 36 1.14 12.36 -2.55
CA SER A 36 0.48 13.18 -1.53
C SER A 36 0.60 14.67 -1.87
N GLY A 37 -0.51 15.28 -2.29
CA GLY A 37 -0.49 16.64 -2.86
C GLY A 37 0.43 16.69 -4.08
N ASP A 38 1.39 17.61 -4.09
CA ASP A 38 2.39 17.75 -5.16
C ASP A 38 3.61 16.81 -5.00
N LYS A 39 3.66 16.00 -3.93
CA LYS A 39 4.76 15.06 -3.69
C LYS A 39 4.49 13.74 -4.40
N VAL A 40 5.44 13.32 -5.22
CA VAL A 40 5.46 12.01 -5.89
C VAL A 40 6.73 11.28 -5.49
N ARG A 41 6.60 10.01 -5.12
CA ARG A 41 7.75 9.15 -4.75
C ARG A 41 8.00 8.09 -5.80
N GLN A 42 9.08 7.33 -5.62
CA GLN A 42 9.46 6.25 -6.53
C GLN A 42 8.34 5.20 -6.69
N PRO A 43 8.20 4.61 -7.88
CA PRO A 43 7.14 3.65 -8.14
C PRO A 43 7.41 2.35 -7.38
N LEU A 44 6.33 1.70 -6.97
CA LEU A 44 6.33 0.46 -6.20
C LEU A 44 5.52 -0.60 -6.93
N THR A 45 6.00 -1.83 -6.90
CA THR A 45 5.38 -2.99 -7.54
C THR A 45 4.62 -3.78 -6.50
N ILE A 46 3.32 -3.98 -6.74
CA ILE A 46 2.51 -4.87 -5.90
C ILE A 46 2.78 -6.31 -6.32
N VAL A 47 3.33 -7.11 -5.40
CA VAL A 47 3.70 -8.51 -5.66
C VAL A 47 2.53 -9.44 -5.44
N CYS A 48 1.76 -9.25 -4.37
CA CYS A 48 0.57 -10.05 -4.07
C CYS A 48 -0.34 -9.36 -3.05
N GLU A 49 -1.57 -9.84 -2.94
CA GLU A 49 -2.49 -9.48 -1.85
C GLU A 49 -2.22 -10.39 -0.63
N ARG A 50 -2.19 -9.79 0.56
CA ARG A 50 -2.03 -10.48 1.84
C ARG A 50 -3.32 -10.39 2.65
N LYS A 51 -3.65 -11.45 3.38
CA LYS A 51 -4.79 -11.46 4.32
C LYS A 51 -4.37 -10.82 5.64
N MET A 52 -5.21 -9.92 6.17
CA MET A 52 -5.04 -9.35 7.50
C MET A 52 -5.72 -10.23 8.56
N LEU A 53 -5.07 -10.47 9.70
CA LEU A 53 -5.64 -11.27 10.79
C LEU A 53 -6.91 -10.62 11.38
N ASN A 54 -6.95 -9.29 11.47
CA ASN A 54 -8.09 -8.53 11.99
C ASN A 54 -9.00 -7.98 10.88
N GLN A 55 -9.30 -8.81 9.88
CA GLN A 55 -10.07 -8.39 8.70
C GLN A 55 -11.48 -7.87 9.06
N GLN A 56 -12.11 -8.38 10.12
CA GLN A 56 -13.43 -7.89 10.59
C GLN A 56 -13.42 -6.42 11.03
N SER A 57 -12.30 -5.92 11.57
CA SER A 57 -12.17 -4.51 11.96
C SER A 57 -11.74 -3.61 10.80
N ASN A 58 -11.32 -4.19 9.67
CA ASN A 58 -10.72 -3.50 8.52
C ASN A 58 -11.37 -3.97 7.21
N LEU A 59 -12.70 -4.12 7.21
CA LEU A 59 -13.48 -4.69 6.09
C LEU A 59 -13.30 -3.93 4.77
N ASP A 60 -12.92 -2.66 4.83
CA ASP A 60 -12.69 -1.77 3.70
C ASP A 60 -11.23 -1.70 3.24
N GLN A 61 -10.35 -2.51 3.85
CA GLN A 61 -8.91 -2.49 3.58
C GLN A 61 -8.42 -3.79 2.94
N LYS A 62 -7.41 -3.63 2.08
CA LYS A 62 -6.61 -4.72 1.52
C LYS A 62 -5.14 -4.48 1.87
N ALA A 63 -4.41 -5.56 2.15
CA ALA A 63 -2.98 -5.50 2.37
C ALA A 63 -2.24 -6.01 1.12
N PHE A 64 -1.16 -5.33 0.75
CA PHE A 64 -0.36 -5.68 -0.41
C PHE A 64 1.10 -5.84 0.00
N GLU A 65 1.74 -6.88 -0.54
CA GLU A 65 3.18 -7.07 -0.44
C GLU A 65 3.90 -6.27 -1.51
N ILE A 66 4.95 -5.56 -1.09
CA ILE A 66 5.87 -4.80 -1.91
C ILE A 66 7.29 -5.20 -1.53
N ARG A 67 8.14 -5.39 -2.53
CA ARG A 67 9.57 -5.72 -2.36
C ARG A 67 10.51 -4.59 -2.76
N ASP A 68 9.97 -3.55 -3.38
CA ASP A 68 10.69 -2.32 -3.64
C ASP A 68 10.91 -1.55 -2.33
N VAL A 69 11.90 -0.65 -2.32
CA VAL A 69 12.10 0.26 -1.20
C VAL A 69 10.90 1.20 -1.11
N VAL A 70 10.09 1.03 -0.07
CA VAL A 70 8.96 1.92 0.21
C VAL A 70 9.45 3.10 1.03
N ASP A 71 9.83 4.18 0.35
CA ASP A 71 10.11 5.48 0.97
C ASP A 71 8.77 6.07 1.46
N LEU A 72 8.26 5.59 2.59
CA LEU A 72 7.06 6.08 3.26
C LEU A 72 7.21 5.70 4.72
N THR A 73 7.20 6.67 5.65
CA THR A 73 7.24 6.29 7.07
C THR A 73 5.91 5.69 7.49
N GLN A 74 5.89 5.01 8.63
CA GLN A 74 4.65 4.47 9.18
C GLN A 74 3.66 5.59 9.53
N GLU A 75 4.15 6.72 10.05
CA GLU A 75 3.34 7.89 10.39
C GLU A 75 2.75 8.54 9.14
N GLU A 76 3.53 8.63 8.06
CA GLU A 76 3.04 9.11 6.78
C GLU A 76 1.95 8.20 6.22
N ALA A 77 2.12 6.88 6.27
CA ALA A 77 1.10 5.91 5.87
C ALA A 77 -0.19 6.08 6.70
N ARG A 78 -0.07 6.22 8.03
CA ARG A 78 -1.20 6.41 8.95
C ARG A 78 -1.88 7.76 8.85
N SER A 79 -1.25 8.76 8.24
CA SER A 79 -1.87 10.07 8.01
C SER A 79 -3.08 10.00 7.08
N GLY A 80 -3.20 8.95 6.26
CA GLY A 80 -4.23 8.83 5.23
C GLY A 80 -4.06 9.78 4.05
N GLY A 81 -3.01 10.60 4.03
CA GLY A 81 -2.74 11.60 3.00
C GLY A 81 -2.02 11.06 1.76
N TRP A 82 -1.61 9.80 1.76
CA TRP A 82 -0.88 9.17 0.67
C TRP A 82 -1.75 8.23 -0.15
N GLN A 83 -1.62 8.29 -1.46
CA GLN A 83 -2.37 7.47 -2.41
C GLN A 83 -1.41 6.72 -3.34
N LEU A 84 -1.73 5.46 -3.65
CA LEU A 84 -1.11 4.75 -4.75
C LEU A 84 -1.92 5.02 -6.03
N VAL A 85 -1.24 5.56 -7.03
CA VAL A 85 -1.75 5.89 -8.37
C VAL A 85 -0.96 5.07 -9.38
N VAL A 86 -1.62 4.54 -10.41
CA VAL A 86 -0.96 3.73 -11.45
C VAL A 86 0.13 4.58 -12.12
N GLU A 87 1.29 3.97 -12.39
CA GLU A 87 2.37 4.60 -13.18
C GLU A 87 1.95 4.93 -14.61
#